data_AF-A0A0F9CUS7-F1
#
_entry.id   AF-A0A0F9CUS7-F1
#
_cell.length_a   1.000
_cell.length_b   1.000
_cell.length_c   1.000
_cell.angle_alpha   90.00
_cell.angle_beta   90.00
_cell.angle_gamma   90.00
#
_symmetry.space_group_name_H-M   'P 1'
#
loop_
_entity.id
_entity.type
_entity.pdbx_description
1 polymer ?
#
loop_
_entity_poly.entity_id
_entity_poly.type
_entity_poly.pdbx_seq_one_letter_code
_entity_poly.pdbx_strand_id
1 'polypeptide(L)'
;MTHYSNEARSVRIDIFKTTGKWYTTEAMPWYFTPGTTWEKPAPMWNEFMVAVRRTLGDRYTGMTIVCLEPYHPNAYPLLWHNYNYKEPGPE
;
A
#
# COMPACT_ATOMS: atom_id res chain seq x y z
N MET A 1 -15.19 -15.09 -4.75
CA MET A 1 -14.49 -13.79 -4.85
C MET A 1 -13.66 -13.81 -6.12
N THR A 2 -13.96 -12.96 -7.08
CA THR A 2 -13.16 -12.80 -8.29
C THR A 2 -11.86 -12.11 -7.88
N HIS A 3 -10.73 -12.79 -7.99
CA HIS A 3 -9.44 -12.19 -7.66
C HIS A 3 -9.18 -11.03 -8.62
N TYR A 4 -8.78 -9.88 -8.07
CA TYR A 4 -8.50 -8.65 -8.82
C TYR A 4 -7.23 -8.75 -9.69
N SER A 5 -6.47 -9.83 -9.51
CA SER A 5 -5.21 -10.17 -10.17
C SER A 5 -5.04 -11.69 -10.18
N ASN A 6 -4.21 -12.23 -11.06
CA ASN A 6 -3.81 -13.64 -11.02
C ASN A 6 -2.82 -13.94 -9.88
N GLU A 7 -2.33 -12.90 -9.19
CA GLU A 7 -1.47 -13.04 -8.02
C GLU A 7 -2.32 -12.94 -6.74
N ALA A 8 -2.36 -14.03 -5.97
CA ALA A 8 -3.26 -14.19 -4.82
C ALA A 8 -3.10 -13.10 -3.73
N ARG A 9 -1.92 -12.49 -3.65
CA ARG A 9 -1.59 -11.43 -2.69
C ARG A 9 -1.81 -10.01 -3.22
N SER A 10 -2.36 -9.84 -4.42
CA SER A 10 -2.67 -8.50 -4.92
C SER A 10 -3.90 -7.94 -4.24
N VAL A 11 -3.77 -6.71 -3.75
CA VAL A 11 -4.86 -5.92 -3.16
C VAL A 11 -5.33 -4.86 -4.15
N ARG A 12 -6.60 -4.49 -4.06
CA ARG A 12 -7.12 -3.32 -4.75
C ARG A 12 -6.68 -2.06 -4.00
N ILE A 13 -6.16 -1.09 -4.74
CA ILE A 13 -5.93 0.27 -4.25
C ILE A 13 -6.69 1.28 -5.10
N ASP A 14 -7.28 2.28 -4.44
CA ASP A 14 -7.93 3.42 -5.09
C ASP A 14 -7.08 4.67 -4.84
N ILE A 15 -6.72 5.36 -5.93
CA ILE A 15 -5.86 6.55 -5.89
C ILE A 15 -6.71 7.80 -6.11
N PHE A 16 -6.51 8.81 -5.28
CA PHE A 16 -7.23 10.07 -5.27
C PHE A 16 -6.25 11.23 -5.45
N LYS A 17 -6.63 12.22 -6.25
CA LYS A 17 -5.88 13.48 -6.39
C LYS A 17 -5.82 14.21 -5.05
N THR A 18 -4.91 15.19 -4.94
CA THR A 18 -4.83 16.12 -3.79
C THR A 18 -6.16 16.81 -3.49
N THR A 19 -7.02 16.98 -4.49
CA THR A 19 -8.36 17.55 -4.35
C THR A 19 -9.39 16.60 -3.71
N GLY A 20 -9.02 15.36 -3.42
CA GLY A 20 -9.93 14.31 -2.97
C GLY A 20 -10.74 13.65 -4.09
N LYS A 21 -10.59 14.07 -5.34
CA LYS A 21 -11.26 13.43 -6.48
C LYS A 21 -10.58 12.09 -6.81
N TRP A 22 -11.38 11.04 -6.95
CA TRP A 22 -10.91 9.73 -7.44
C TRP A 22 -10.21 9.89 -8.80
N TYR A 23 -9.08 9.19 -8.96
CA TYR A 23 -8.26 9.23 -10.17
C TYR A 23 -8.27 7.88 -10.90
N THR A 24 -7.88 6.81 -10.22
CA THR A 24 -7.79 5.47 -10.81
C THR A 24 -7.82 4.38 -9.72
N THR A 25 -7.94 3.13 -10.15
CA THR A 25 -7.82 1.94 -9.31
C THR A 25 -6.72 1.04 -9.89
N GLU A 26 -5.82 0.53 -9.05
CA GLU A 26 -4.76 -0.41 -9.44
C GLU A 26 -4.79 -1.68 -8.59
N ALA A 27 -4.28 -2.77 -9.18
CA ALA A 27 -3.93 -3.98 -8.44
C ALA A 27 -2.49 -3.84 -7.95
N MET A 28 -2.26 -3.99 -6.65
CA MET A 28 -0.93 -3.88 -6.05
C MET A 28 -0.57 -5.17 -5.30
N PRO A 29 0.53 -5.85 -5.64
CA PRO A 29 1.01 -6.97 -4.83
C PRO A 29 1.36 -6.54 -3.41
N TRP A 30 0.90 -7.30 -2.41
CA TRP A 30 1.30 -7.11 -1.02
C TRP A 30 2.70 -7.67 -0.77
N TYR A 31 3.52 -6.93 -0.02
CA TYR A 31 4.88 -7.36 0.32
C TYR A 31 5.09 -7.31 1.84
N PHE A 32 5.74 -8.35 2.35
CA PHE A 32 6.28 -8.35 3.70
C PHE A 32 7.57 -7.53 3.74
N THR A 33 7.73 -6.78 4.82
CA THR A 33 9.04 -6.21 5.18
C THR A 33 10.08 -7.33 5.36
N PRO A 34 11.36 -7.10 5.05
CA PRO A 34 12.40 -8.09 5.29
C PRO A 34 12.40 -8.56 6.74
N GLY A 35 12.40 -9.88 6.95
CA GLY A 35 12.36 -10.48 8.28
C GLY A 35 10.96 -10.60 8.91
N THR A 36 9.89 -10.22 8.20
CA THR A 36 8.50 -10.45 8.63
C THR A 36 7.82 -11.55 7.82
N THR A 37 6.87 -12.21 8.46
CA THR A 37 6.08 -13.32 7.90
C THR A 37 4.64 -13.21 8.37
N TRP A 38 3.76 -14.09 7.89
CA TRP A 38 2.38 -14.19 8.39
C TRP A 38 2.27 -14.46 9.89
N GLU A 39 3.21 -15.22 10.44
CA GLU A 39 3.27 -15.59 11.86
C GLU A 39 3.88 -14.48 12.72
N LYS A 40 4.70 -13.62 12.10
CA LYS A 40 5.36 -12.49 12.73
C LYS A 40 5.28 -11.27 11.82
N PRO A 41 4.08 -10.69 11.64
CA PRO A 41 3.90 -9.58 10.73
C PRO A 41 4.52 -8.30 11.32
N ALA A 42 4.95 -7.39 10.44
CA ALA A 42 5.20 -6.01 10.86
C ALA A 42 3.86 -5.32 11.15
N PRO A 43 3.87 -4.11 11.74
CA PRO A 43 2.71 -3.24 11.67
C PRO A 43 2.22 -3.14 10.21
N MET A 44 0.95 -3.45 9.97
CA MET A 44 0.36 -3.51 8.63
C MET A 44 0.63 -2.24 7.80
N TRP A 45 0.67 -1.09 8.47
CA TRP A 45 1.02 0.18 7.85
C TRP A 45 2.41 0.19 7.19
N ASN A 46 3.40 -0.43 7.84
CA ASN A 46 4.76 -0.53 7.30
C ASN A 46 4.79 -1.43 6.06
N GLU A 47 4.10 -2.56 6.11
CA GLU A 47 3.98 -3.48 4.97
C GLU A 47 3.27 -2.81 3.79
N PHE A 48 2.20 -2.07 4.07
CA PHE A 48 1.49 -1.29 3.06
C PHE A 48 2.39 -0.24 2.41
N MET A 49 3.09 0.58 3.20
CA MET A 49 4.01 1.58 2.66
C MET A 49 5.13 0.95 1.82
N VAL A 50 5.69 -0.18 2.26
CA VAL A 50 6.70 -0.91 1.46
C VAL A 50 6.11 -1.40 0.15
N ALA A 51 4.89 -1.96 0.19
CA ALA A 51 4.23 -2.45 -1.01
C ALA A 51 3.93 -1.35 -2.01
N VAL A 52 3.43 -0.21 -1.52
CA VAL A 52 3.16 0.97 -2.35
C VAL A 52 4.46 1.51 -2.95
N ARG A 53 5.53 1.69 -2.15
CA ARG A 53 6.81 2.19 -2.66
C ARG A 53 7.43 1.27 -3.70
N ARG A 54 7.40 -0.05 -3.48
CA ARG A 54 7.95 -1.04 -4.41
C ARG A 54 7.19 -1.11 -5.73
N THR A 55 5.86 -0.97 -5.69
CA THR A 55 5.01 -1.16 -6.87
C THR A 55 4.79 0.15 -7.63
N LEU A 56 4.54 1.24 -6.89
CA LEU A 56 4.14 2.51 -7.46
C LEU A 56 5.31 3.50 -7.55
N GLY A 57 6.32 3.38 -6.69
CA GLY A 57 7.41 4.35 -6.59
C GLY A 57 6.85 5.77 -6.46
N ASP A 58 7.35 6.67 -7.30
CA ASP A 58 6.96 8.08 -7.32
C ASP A 58 5.78 8.39 -8.25
N ARG A 59 5.16 7.38 -8.88
CA ARG A 59 4.08 7.57 -9.89
C ARG A 59 2.91 8.40 -9.36
N TYR A 60 2.65 8.32 -8.06
CA TYR A 60 1.51 8.94 -7.40
C TYR A 60 1.95 9.85 -6.26
N THR A 61 3.11 10.47 -6.37
CA THR A 61 3.59 11.45 -5.38
C THR A 61 2.60 12.61 -5.25
N GLY A 62 2.29 12.97 -4.01
CA GLY A 62 1.29 13.95 -3.63
C GLY A 62 -0.16 13.43 -3.65
N MET A 63 -0.40 12.18 -4.05
CA MET A 63 -1.76 11.61 -4.10
C MET A 63 -2.09 10.83 -2.82
N THR A 64 -3.38 10.59 -2.62
CA THR A 64 -3.87 9.72 -1.54
C THR A 64 -4.16 8.35 -2.11
N ILE A 65 -3.68 7.31 -1.43
CA ILE A 65 -3.85 5.91 -1.83
C ILE A 65 -4.62 5.21 -0.71
N VAL A 66 -5.75 4.59 -1.07
CA VAL A 66 -6.62 3.88 -0.15
C VAL A 66 -6.64 2.40 -0.48
N CYS A 67 -6.48 1.55 0.54
CA CYS A 67 -6.66 0.10 0.44
C CYS A 67 -7.75 -0.33 1.43
N LEU A 68 -8.90 -0.74 0.93
CA LEU A 68 -10.05 -1.12 1.77
C LEU A 68 -9.96 -2.56 2.27
N GLU A 69 -9.29 -3.43 1.52
CA GLU A 69 -9.14 -4.87 1.83
C GLU A 69 -7.66 -5.28 1.79
N PRO A 70 -6.83 -4.87 2.78
CA PRO A 70 -5.43 -5.29 2.85
C PRO A 70 -5.26 -6.79 3.05
N TYR A 71 -4.19 -7.34 2.50
CA TYR A 71 -3.85 -8.75 2.63
C TYR A 71 -2.99 -8.97 3.89
N HIS A 72 -3.60 -8.89 5.08
CA HIS A 72 -2.93 -8.98 6.40
C HIS A 72 -3.85 -9.62 7.47
N PRO A 73 -3.33 -10.40 8.45
CA PRO A 73 -4.17 -11.08 9.45
C PRO A 73 -5.07 -10.15 10.28
N ASN A 74 -4.58 -8.95 10.56
CA ASN A 74 -5.32 -7.93 11.33
C ASN A 74 -5.96 -6.85 10.44
N ALA A 75 -6.37 -7.18 9.22
CA ALA A 75 -6.80 -6.23 8.19
C ALA A 75 -7.82 -5.16 8.66
N TYR A 76 -7.55 -3.91 8.31
CA TYR A 76 -8.46 -2.76 8.42
C TYR A 76 -8.14 -1.76 7.29
N PRO A 77 -9.08 -0.91 6.87
CA PRO A 77 -8.84 0.03 5.78
C PRO A 77 -7.62 0.93 6.04
N LEU A 78 -6.77 1.07 5.03
CA LEU A 78 -5.58 1.92 5.07
C LEU A 78 -5.73 3.08 4.11
N LEU A 79 -5.36 4.28 4.56
CA LEU A 79 -5.34 5.49 3.74
C LEU A 79 -3.98 6.15 3.90
N TRP A 80 -3.13 6.12 2.88
CA TRP A 80 -1.82 6.75 2.91
C TRP A 80 -1.78 7.98 2.01
N HIS A 81 -1.23 9.07 2.52
CA HIS A 81 -0.88 10.20 1.67
C HIS A 81 0.58 10.07 1.23
N ASN A 82 0.78 9.83 -0.07
CA ASN A 82 2.09 9.65 -0.67
C ASN A 82 2.82 10.99 -0.85
N TYR A 83 2.98 11.75 0.23
CA TYR A 83 3.86 12.91 0.24
C TYR A 83 5.32 12.45 0.32
N ASN A 84 6.24 13.27 -0.19
CA ASN A 84 7.69 13.04 -0.10
C ASN A 84 8.12 12.86 1.36
N TYR A 85 8.06 11.63 1.86
CA TYR A 85 8.73 11.23 3.08
C TYR A 85 10.20 11.09 2.73
N LYS A 86 11.01 12.10 3.09
CA LYS A 86 12.45 11.90 3.20
C LYS A 86 12.64 10.90 4.33
N GLU A 87 13.27 9.77 4.06
CA GLU A 87 13.78 8.94 5.15
C GLU A 87 14.57 9.86 6.09
N PRO A 88 14.29 9.86 7.41
CA PRO A 88 15.16 10.56 8.34
C PRO A 88 16.54 9.95 8.12
N GLY A 89 17.50 10.80 7.75
CA GLY A 89 18.88 10.36 7.58
C GLY A 89 19.38 9.74 8.89
N PRO A 90 20.40 8.86 8.83
CA PRO A 90 21.04 8.39 10.04
C PRO A 90 21.61 9.62 10.78
N GLU A 91 21.10 9.89 11.99
CA GLU A 91 21.77 10.78 12.95
C GLU A 91 23.09 10.18 13.42
#